data_AF-A0A431ILQ0-F1
#
_entry.id   AF-A0A431ILQ0-F1
#
_cell.length_a   1.000
_cell.length_b   1.000
_cell.length_c   1.000
_cell.angle_alpha   90.00
_cell.angle_beta   90.00
_cell.angle_gamma   90.00
#
_symmetry.space_group_name_H-M   'P 1'
#
loop_
_entity.id
_entity.type
_entity.pdbx_description
1 polymer ?
#
loop_
_entity_poly.entity_id
_entity_poly.type
_entity_poly.pdbx_seq_one_letter_code
_entity_poly.pdbx_strand_id
1 'polypeptide(L)' 'AHHIVEWAHGGQTVVENLVLLCPRHHHGAIHAQGWKVRIGYDHHPWFQPPDKTGETGWMRSHHRRTLTMADTAA' A
#
# COMPACT_ATOMS: atom_id res chain seq x y z
N ALA A 1 10.77 -5.93 2.79
CA ALA A 1 9.86 -4.78 2.60
C ALA A 1 9.87 -4.40 1.12
N HIS A 2 8.73 -4.01 0.56
CA HIS A 2 8.65 -3.53 -0.82
C HIS A 2 8.70 -2.00 -0.82
N HIS A 3 9.61 -1.43 -1.60
CA HIS A 3 9.73 0.02 -1.72
C HIS A 3 8.79 0.55 -2.79
N ILE A 4 8.11 1.67 -2.53
CA ILE A 4 7.23 2.33 -3.52
C ILE A 4 8.07 3.04 -4.56
N VAL A 5 8.99 3.90 -4.12
CA VAL A 5 10.14 4.32 -4.90
C VAL A 5 11.21 3.27 -4.73
N GLU A 6 11.56 2.57 -5.81
CA GLU A 6 12.51 1.46 -5.76
C GLU A 6 13.85 1.86 -5.14
N TRP A 7 14.42 0.95 -4.34
CA TRP A 7 15.73 1.16 -3.73
C TRP A 7 16.82 1.44 -4.78
N ALA A 8 16.77 0.74 -5.92
CA ALA A 8 17.71 0.94 -7.04
C ALA A 8 17.62 2.35 -7.65
N HIS A 9 16.51 3.04 -7.46
CA HIS A 9 16.29 4.42 -7.90
C HIS A 9 16.43 5.44 -6.76
N GLY A 10 17.06 5.05 -5.64
CA GLY A 10 17.33 5.94 -4.51
C GLY A 10 16.19 6.03 -3.48
N GLY A 11 15.22 5.12 -3.51
CA GLY A 11 14.16 5.06 -2.51
C GLY A 11 14.69 4.84 -1.09
N GLN A 12 14.26 5.67 -0.14
CA GLN A 12 14.66 5.56 1.26
C GLN A 12 13.99 4.37 1.97
N THR A 13 14.69 3.78 2.94
CA THR A 13 14.15 2.75 3.83
C THR A 13 13.40 3.42 5.00
N VAL A 14 12.20 3.94 4.74
CA VAL A 14 11.33 4.63 5.71
C VAL A 14 9.89 4.18 5.56
N VAL A 15 9.07 4.29 6.61
CA VAL A 15 7.67 3.80 6.61
C VAL A 15 6.86 4.43 5.46
N GLU A 16 7.15 5.68 5.14
CA GLU A 16 6.50 6.47 4.10
C GLU A 16 6.82 5.98 2.68
N ASN A 17 7.83 5.12 2.52
CA ASN A 17 8.24 4.54 1.25
C ASN A 17 8.14 3.00 1.23
N LEU A 18 7.62 2.37 2.28
CA LEU A 18 7.62 0.91 2.42
C LEU A 18 6.22 0.35 2.59
N VAL A 19 5.96 -0.78 1.93
CA VAL A 19 4.77 -1.61 2.14
C VAL A 19 5.16 -3.08 2.31
N LEU A 20 4.41 -3.80 3.15
CA LEU A 20 4.53 -5.25 3.26
C LEU A 20 3.53 -5.91 2.33
N LEU A 21 4.05 -6.72 1.40
CA LEU A 21 3.26 -7.46 0.42
C LEU A 21 3.50 -8.96 0.59
N CYS A 22 2.45 -9.76 0.45
CA CYS A 22 2.60 -11.21 0.34
C CYS A 22 3.36 -11.53 -0.95
N PRO A 23 4.52 -12.22 -0.90
CA PRO A 23 5.29 -12.56 -2.09
C PRO A 23 4.49 -13.37 -3.11
N ARG A 24 3.59 -14.25 -2.64
CA ARG A 24 2.84 -15.19 -3.48
C ARG A 24 1.72 -14.53 -4.29
N HIS A 25 1.05 -13.52 -3.72
CA HIS A 25 -0.18 -12.99 -4.30
C HIS A 25 -0.07 -11.53 -4.75
N HIS A 26 0.72 -10.71 -4.06
CA HIS A 26 0.68 -9.26 -4.25
C HIS A 26 1.99 -8.67 -4.78
N HIS A 27 3.15 -9.25 -4.42
CA HIS A 27 4.43 -8.70 -4.87
C HIS A 27 4.56 -8.70 -6.41
N GLY A 28 4.23 -9.80 -7.08
CA GLY A 28 4.23 -9.86 -8.54
C GLY A 28 3.12 -9.00 -9.18
N ALA A 29 2.00 -8.78 -8.50
CA ALA A 29 0.91 -7.96 -9.01
C ALA A 29 1.29 -6.47 -9.10
N ILE A 30 1.98 -5.95 -8.08
CA ILE A 30 2.50 -4.58 -8.11
C ILE A 30 3.54 -4.39 -9.22
N HIS A 31 4.48 -5.33 -9.36
CA HIS A 31 5.58 -5.20 -10.33
C HIS A 31 5.15 -5.42 -11.79
N ALA A 32 4.31 -6.43 -12.04
CA ALA A 32 4.10 -6.92 -13.40
C ALA A 32 2.69 -6.70 -13.94
N GLN A 33 1.71 -6.42 -13.06
CA GLN A 33 0.31 -6.42 -13.46
C GLN A 33 -0.30 -5.01 -13.54
N GLY A 34 0.48 -3.97 -13.24
CA GLY A 34 0.09 -2.56 -13.39
C GLY A 34 -0.66 -1.98 -12.18
N TRP A 35 -0.66 -2.67 -11.05
CA TRP A 35 -1.21 -2.13 -9.81
C TRP A 35 -0.32 -1.02 -9.28
N LYS A 36 -0.93 0.08 -8.84
CA LYS A 36 -0.22 1.22 -8.24
C LYS A 36 -0.39 1.19 -6.72
N VAL A 37 0.64 1.62 -6.00
CA VAL A 37 0.63 1.73 -4.53
C VAL A 37 1.11 3.11 -4.09
N ARG A 38 0.52 3.65 -3.03
CA ARG A 38 0.99 4.86 -2.34
C ARG A 38 0.78 4.76 -0.84
N ILE A 39 1.56 5.48 -0.05
CA ILE A 39 1.25 5.71 1.37
C ILE A 39 0.34 6.94 1.47
N GLY A 40 -0.77 6.80 2.20
CA GLY A 40 -1.66 7.91 2.51
C GLY A 40 -1.15 8.76 3.68
N TYR A 41 -1.76 9.92 3.90
CA TYR A 41 -1.47 10.80 5.05
C TYR A 41 -1.56 10.12 6.42
N ASP A 42 -2.27 9.00 6.46
CA ASP A 42 -2.48 8.16 7.63
C ASP A 42 -1.42 7.05 7.78
N HIS A 43 -0.34 7.10 7.01
CA HIS A 43 0.76 6.13 6.98
C HIS A 43 0.35 4.69 6.61
N HIS A 44 -0.81 4.52 5.98
CA HIS A 44 -1.25 3.21 5.47
C HIS A 44 -1.17 3.14 3.94
N PRO A 45 -0.96 1.93 3.38
CA PRO A 45 -0.95 1.73 1.95
C PRO A 45 -2.35 1.81 1.33
N TRP A 46 -2.40 2.46 0.18
CA TRP A 46 -3.54 2.53 -0.74
C TRP A 46 -3.15 1.89 -2.08
N PHE A 47 -4.11 1.23 -2.72
CA PHE A 47 -3.90 0.50 -3.96
C PHE A 47 -4.85 1.00 -5.04
N GLN A 48 -4.35 1.15 -6.26
CA GLN A 48 -5.17 1.42 -7.43
C GLN A 48 -5.00 0.26 -8.41
N PRO A 49 -6.09 -0.25 -9.00
CA PRO A 49 -6.00 -1.35 -9.94
C PRO A 49 -5.40 -0.86 -11.27
N PRO A 50 -4.98 -1.79 -12.13
CA PRO A 50 -4.41 -1.46 -13.43
C PRO A 50 -5.46 -0.80 -14.34
N ASP A 51 -5.04 0.18 -15.15
CA ASP A 51 -5.95 0.98 -15.97
C ASP A 51 -6.87 0.13 -16.89
N LYS A 52 -6.43 -1.06 -17.30
CA LYS A 52 -7.23 -2.03 -18.10
C LYS A 52 -8.49 -2.56 -17.41
N THR A 53 -8.64 -2.43 -16.09
CA THR A 53 -9.85 -2.85 -15.38
C THR A 53 -10.98 -1.82 -15.48
N GLY A 54 -10.67 -0.58 -15.90
CA GLY A 54 -11.62 0.53 -15.91
C GLY A 54 -11.94 1.10 -14.52
N GLU A 55 -11.40 0.51 -13.46
CA GLU A 55 -11.53 0.99 -12.08
C GLU A 55 -10.44 2.05 -11.81
N THR A 56 -10.84 3.22 -11.29
CA THR A 56 -9.92 4.37 -11.16
C THR A 56 -9.74 4.82 -9.70
N GLY A 57 -10.33 4.12 -8.74
CA GLY A 57 -10.33 4.48 -7.32
C GLY A 57 -9.14 3.94 -6.54
N TRP A 58 -8.69 4.72 -5.55
CA TRP A 58 -7.74 4.25 -4.53
C TRP A 58 -8.48 3.46 -3.45
N MET A 59 -8.12 2.19 -3.31
CA MET A 59 -8.67 1.27 -2.33
C MET A 59 -7.75 1.14 -1.12
N ARG A 60 -8.36 1.03 0.07
CA ARG A 60 -7.64 0.77 1.31
C ARG A 60 -7.16 -0.68 1.34
N SER A 61 -6.02 -0.92 1.99
CA SER A 61 -5.62 -2.29 2.35
C SER A 61 -6.70 -2.99 3.18
N HIS A 62 -7.10 -4.20 2.81
CA HIS A 62 -8.05 -5.00 3.61
C HIS A 62 -7.57 -5.28 5.04
N HIS A 63 -6.24 -5.28 5.27
CA HIS A 63 -5.66 -5.51 6.58
C HIS A 63 -5.50 -4.22 7.40
N ARG A 64 -5.89 -3.06 6.85
CA ARG A 64 -5.90 -1.80 7.59
C ARG A 64 -6.97 -1.88 8.68
N ARG A 65 -6.54 -2.07 9.92
CA ARG A 65 -7.41 -1.91 11.09
C ARG A 65 -7.44 -0.43 11.48
N THR A 66 -8.62 0.17 11.47
CA THR A 66 -8.83 1.42 12.19
C THR A 66 -8.77 1.06 13.68
N LEU A 67 -7.73 1.51 14.38
CA LEU A 67 -7.76 1.52 15.85
C LEU A 67 -8.79 2.59 16.25
N THR A 68 -10.05 2.19 16.40
CA THR A 68 -11.00 3.01 17.13
C THR A 68 -10.55 2.96 18.58
N MET A 69 -9.85 3.99 19.07
CA MET A 69 -9.68 4.16 20.50
C MET A 69 -11.09 4.32 21.07
N ALA A 70 -11.58 3.32 21.78
CA ALA A 70 -12.81 3.46 22.52
C ALA A 70 -12.54 4.47 23.65
N ASP A 71 -13.12 5.67 23.57
CA ASP A 71 -13.15 6.68 24.64
C ASP A 71 -14.02 6.20 25.82
N THR A 72 -13.78 5.00 26.34
CA THR A 72 -14.52 4.48 27.50
C THR A 72 -13.62 3.60 28.34
N ALA A 73 -12.63 4.24 28.94
CA ALA A 73 -12.09 3.82 30.22
C ALA A 73 -12.27 5.02 31.17
N ALA A 74 -13.48 5.13 31.72
CA ALA A 74 -13.79 5.93 32.88
C ALA A 74 -14.17 4.97 34.02
#